data_AF-A0A535KE05-F1
#
_entry.id   AF-A0A535KE05-F1
#
_cell.length_a   1.000
_cell.length_b   1.000
_cell.length_c   1.000
_cell.angle_alpha   90.00
_cell.angle_beta   90.00
_cell.angle_gamma   90.00
#
_symmetry.space_group_name_H-M   'P 1'
#
loop_
_entity.id
_entity.type
_entity.pdbx_description
1 polymer ?
#
loop_
_entity_poly.entity_id
_entity_poly.type
_entity_poly.pdbx_seq_one_letter_code
_entity_poly.pdbx_strand_id
1 'polypeptide(L)'
;MEAGAGRAQGAPLERTSGLTVNTAVFEGPLELLLALVEREEVDIFKVSLAKVTDGYLAELASREIPDPQEMVEFLWMASRLLLLKSIRLLPGEAPTDEETELLGWEDEVRQRLEEYRAYKEIAGELL
;
A
#
# COMPACT_ATOMS: atom_id res chain seq x y z
N MET A 1 0.05 -64.63 36.79
CA MET A 1 0.77 -63.64 37.62
C MET A 1 2.02 -63.31 36.84
N GLU A 2 2.30 -62.09 36.40
CA GLU A 2 1.99 -60.79 36.99
C GLU A 2 1.38 -59.80 35.98
N ALA A 3 0.61 -58.87 36.52
CA ALA A 3 0.00 -57.73 35.87
C ALA A 3 0.76 -56.45 36.27
N GLY A 4 0.66 -55.40 35.45
CA GLY A 4 1.09 -54.03 35.75
C GLY A 4 1.55 -53.30 34.49
N ALA A 5 0.68 -52.72 33.66
CA ALA A 5 -0.08 -51.48 33.83
C ALA A 5 0.78 -50.19 33.80
N GLY A 6 0.47 -49.32 32.81
CA GLY A 6 0.96 -47.94 32.66
C GLY A 6 1.92 -47.81 31.46
N ARG A 7 1.74 -46.90 30.49
CA ARG A 7 1.05 -45.61 30.50
C ARG A 7 0.58 -45.23 29.10
N ALA A 8 -0.35 -44.28 29.10
CA ALA A 8 -1.13 -43.78 27.99
C ALA A 8 -0.35 -42.87 27.02
N GLN A 9 -0.98 -42.72 25.83
CA GLN A 9 -1.11 -41.53 24.98
C GLN A 9 0.14 -40.92 24.32
N GLY A 10 0.04 -40.73 22.99
CA GLY A 10 0.69 -39.60 22.31
C GLY A 10 1.13 -39.83 20.86
N ALA A 11 0.18 -39.95 19.92
CA ALA A 11 0.38 -39.44 18.56
C ALA A 11 -0.64 -38.30 18.36
N PRO A 12 -0.42 -37.28 17.50
CA PRO A 12 0.77 -36.92 16.73
C PRO A 12 1.31 -35.51 17.10
N LEU A 13 2.60 -35.23 16.90
CA LEU A 13 3.06 -33.84 16.83
C LEU A 13 2.80 -33.35 15.39
N GLU A 14 1.56 -32.97 15.10
CA GLU A 14 1.29 -32.07 13.99
C GLU A 14 2.06 -30.78 14.27
N ARG A 15 3.18 -30.61 13.57
CA ARG A 15 3.75 -29.28 13.39
C ARG A 15 2.74 -28.53 12.53
N THR A 16 1.84 -27.81 13.16
CA THR A 16 1.19 -26.67 12.54
C THR A 16 2.31 -25.69 12.22
N SER A 17 2.93 -25.87 11.04
CA SER A 17 3.68 -24.79 10.41
C SER A 17 2.72 -23.61 10.39
N GLY A 18 2.98 -22.63 11.26
CA GLY A 18 2.15 -21.45 11.36
C GLY A 18 1.94 -20.89 9.97
N LEU A 19 0.69 -20.87 9.52
CA LEU A 19 0.33 -20.26 8.26
C LEU A 19 0.63 -18.77 8.43
N THR A 20 1.76 -18.32 7.90
CA THR A 20 2.08 -16.89 7.85
C THR A 20 1.22 -16.31 6.76
N VAL A 21 0.01 -15.90 7.12
CA VAL A 21 -0.93 -15.23 6.22
C VAL A 21 -0.45 -13.79 6.06
N ASN A 22 0.14 -13.47 4.92
CA ASN A 22 0.49 -12.11 4.55
C ASN A 22 -0.65 -11.54 3.69
N THR A 23 -1.46 -10.65 4.27
CA THR A 23 -2.74 -10.19 3.70
C THR A 23 -2.72 -8.82 3.04
N ALA A 24 -1.56 -8.19 2.83
CA ALA A 24 -1.50 -6.92 2.12
C ALA A 24 -1.18 -7.14 0.62
N VAL A 25 -2.03 -7.87 -0.11
CA VAL A 25 -2.00 -7.79 -1.57
C VAL A 25 -2.87 -6.60 -1.94
N PHE A 26 -2.26 -5.58 -2.55
CA PHE A 26 -2.99 -4.42 -3.06
C PHE A 26 -3.25 -4.67 -4.55
N GLU A 27 -4.46 -4.38 -5.01
CA GLU A 27 -4.88 -4.46 -6.41
C GLU A 27 -4.41 -3.21 -7.18
N GLY A 28 -3.10 -2.91 -7.08
CA GLY A 28 -2.46 -1.83 -7.81
C GLY A 28 -2.02 -0.62 -6.98
N PRO A 29 -1.42 0.39 -7.65
CA PRO A 29 -0.73 1.49 -6.97
C PRO A 29 -1.69 2.45 -6.26
N LEU A 30 -2.91 2.62 -6.76
CA LEU A 30 -3.91 3.52 -6.15
C LEU A 30 -4.43 2.96 -4.83
N GLU A 31 -4.64 1.64 -4.73
CA GLU A 31 -5.07 1.01 -3.48
C GLU A 31 -3.96 1.10 -2.42
N LEU A 32 -2.71 0.85 -2.81
CA LEU A 32 -1.56 1.07 -1.91
C LEU A 32 -1.52 2.51 -1.40
N LEU A 33 -1.72 3.49 -2.28
CA LEU A 33 -1.79 4.90 -1.89
C LEU A 33 -2.94 5.14 -0.90
N LEU A 34 -4.15 4.64 -1.17
CA LEU A 34 -5.28 4.80 -0.26
C LEU A 34 -4.97 4.20 1.12
N ALA A 35 -4.43 2.99 1.17
CA ALA A 35 -4.06 2.34 2.43
C ALA A 35 -3.02 3.14 3.22
N LEU A 36 -2.05 3.76 2.54
CA LEU A 36 -1.05 4.62 3.17
C LEU A 36 -1.65 5.94 3.68
N VAL A 37 -2.57 6.54 2.93
CA VAL A 37 -3.29 7.75 3.34
C VAL A 37 -4.15 7.45 4.58
N GLU A 38 -4.88 6.33 4.58
CA GLU A 38 -5.72 5.89 5.69
C GLU A 38 -4.89 5.63 6.95
N ARG A 39 -3.69 5.06 6.82
CA ARG A 39 -2.76 4.82 7.94
C ARG A 39 -2.27 6.09 8.61
N GLU A 40 -2.14 7.20 7.88
CA GLU A 40 -1.71 8.47 8.47
C GLU A 40 -2.80 9.10 9.36
N GLU A 41 -4.04 8.56 9.38
CA GLU A 41 -5.20 9.06 10.15
C GLU A 41 -5.53 10.55 9.88
N VAL A 42 -5.01 11.09 8.79
CA VAL A 42 -5.25 12.46 8.35
C VAL A 42 -6.32 12.43 7.25
N ASP A 43 -7.23 13.40 7.29
CA ASP A 43 -8.11 13.73 6.17
C ASP A 43 -7.33 13.68 4.85
N ILE A 44 -7.83 12.95 3.85
CA ILE A 44 -7.13 12.74 2.58
C ILE A 44 -6.73 14.05 1.89
N PHE A 45 -7.51 15.12 2.11
CA PHE A 45 -7.24 16.47 1.64
C PHE A 45 -6.10 17.19 2.38
N LYS A 46 -5.74 16.72 3.58
CA LYS A 46 -4.75 17.34 4.46
C LYS A 46 -3.46 16.51 4.56
N VAL A 47 -3.45 15.28 4.04
CA VAL A 47 -2.25 14.47 4.06
C VAL A 47 -1.22 15.08 3.12
N SER A 48 0.02 15.19 3.60
CA SER A 48 1.12 15.60 2.73
C SER A 48 1.43 14.46 1.78
N LEU A 49 1.17 14.64 0.48
CA LEU A 49 1.51 13.62 -0.52
C LEU A 49 3.00 13.26 -0.48
N ALA A 50 3.85 14.19 -0.03
CA ALA A 50 5.27 13.93 0.20
C ALA A 50 5.54 12.85 1.27
N LYS A 51 4.75 12.81 2.36
CA LYS A 51 4.84 11.74 3.37
C LYS A 51 4.31 10.42 2.85
N VAL A 52 3.18 10.46 2.14
CA VAL A 52 2.60 9.28 1.50
C VAL A 52 3.56 8.69 0.48
N THR A 53 4.31 9.54 -0.25
CA THR A 53 5.36 9.13 -1.19
C THR A 53 6.46 8.32 -0.49
N ASP A 54 6.89 8.71 0.71
CA ASP A 54 7.89 7.96 1.46
C ASP A 54 7.37 6.57 1.87
N GLY A 55 6.12 6.51 2.33
CA GLY A 55 5.45 5.24 2.62
C GLY A 55 5.33 4.37 1.36
N TYR A 56 4.97 4.96 0.24
CA TYR A 56 4.80 4.27 -1.05
C TYR A 56 6.11 3.64 -1.52
N LEU A 57 7.20 4.39 -1.48
CA LEU A 57 8.52 3.89 -1.87
C LEU A 57 9.03 2.82 -0.92
N ALA A 58 8.79 2.95 0.38
CA ALA A 58 9.16 1.94 1.36
C ALA A 58 8.42 0.62 1.13
N GLU A 59 7.10 0.69 0.93
CA GLU A 59 6.28 -0.48 0.61
C GLU A 59 6.72 -1.12 -0.72
N LEU A 60 6.92 -0.32 -1.77
CA LEU A 60 7.38 -0.80 -3.07
C LEU A 60 8.75 -1.50 -2.98
N ALA A 61 9.71 -0.95 -2.22
CA ALA A 61 11.03 -1.53 -2.04
C ALA A 61 11.01 -2.85 -1.25
N SER A 62 10.02 -3.03 -0.37
CA SER A 62 9.85 -4.25 0.42
C SER A 62 9.11 -5.37 -0.31
N ARG A 63 8.51 -5.06 -1.46
CA ARG A 63 7.65 -5.97 -2.23
C ARG A 63 8.42 -6.68 -3.33
N GLU A 64 8.07 -7.95 -3.50
CA GLU A 64 8.35 -8.68 -4.74
C GLU A 64 7.10 -8.60 -5.62
N ILE A 65 7.19 -7.85 -6.73
CA ILE A 65 6.13 -7.79 -7.74
C ILE A 65 6.60 -8.65 -8.93
N PRO A 66 6.15 -9.92 -9.03
CA PRO A 66 6.67 -10.86 -10.01
C PRO A 66 6.19 -10.56 -11.43
N ASP A 67 5.05 -9.87 -11.60
CA ASP A 67 4.54 -9.45 -12.90
C ASP A 67 5.21 -8.14 -13.35
N PRO A 68 5.98 -8.15 -14.45
CA PRO A 68 6.58 -6.94 -14.99
C PRO A 68 5.57 -5.87 -15.41
N GLN A 69 4.36 -6.23 -15.82
CA GLN A 69 3.33 -5.26 -16.21
C GLN A 69 2.85 -4.49 -14.98
N GLU A 70 2.53 -5.21 -13.91
CA GLU A 70 2.19 -4.61 -12.63
C GLU A 70 3.33 -3.72 -12.13
N MET A 71 4.57 -4.20 -12.17
CA MET A 71 5.74 -3.42 -11.75
C MET A 71 5.86 -2.08 -12.50
N VAL A 72 5.56 -2.05 -13.81
CA VAL A 72 5.59 -0.82 -14.60
C VAL A 72 4.61 0.22 -14.07
N GLU A 73 3.40 -0.19 -13.66
CA GLU A 73 2.40 0.72 -13.11
C GLU A 73 2.87 1.33 -11.77
N PHE A 74 3.45 0.50 -10.90
CA PHE A 74 4.00 0.97 -9.62
C PHE A 74 5.19 1.91 -9.82
N LEU A 75 6.11 1.60 -10.74
CA LEU A 75 7.25 2.46 -11.04
C LEU A 75 6.83 3.79 -11.68
N TRP A 76 5.82 3.76 -12.56
CA TRP A 76 5.25 4.98 -13.14
C TRP A 76 4.69 5.89 -12.04
N MET A 77 3.90 5.33 -11.12
CA MET A 77 3.37 6.07 -9.98
C MET A 77 4.49 6.60 -9.07
N ALA A 78 5.46 5.75 -8.70
CA ALA A 78 6.61 6.12 -7.89
C ALA A 78 7.38 7.31 -8.48
N SER A 79 7.62 7.28 -9.79
CA SER A 79 8.37 8.33 -10.50
C SER A 79 7.68 9.68 -10.42
N ARG A 80 6.35 9.71 -10.61
CA ARG A 80 5.55 10.95 -10.54
C ARG A 80 5.50 11.51 -9.13
N LEU A 81 5.31 10.64 -8.13
CA LEU A 81 5.32 11.03 -6.71
C LEU A 81 6.68 11.59 -6.29
N LEU A 82 7.77 10.96 -6.70
CA LEU A 82 9.13 11.43 -6.43
C LEU A 82 9.39 12.81 -7.04
N LEU A 83 9.01 13.00 -8.31
CA LEU A 83 9.17 14.27 -8.99
C LEU A 83 8.34 15.37 -8.32
N LEU A 84 7.08 15.07 -7.96
CA LEU A 84 6.21 15.99 -7.22
C LEU A 84 6.81 16.37 -5.87
N LYS A 85 7.35 15.39 -5.13
CA LYS A 85 8.03 15.64 -3.85
C LYS A 85 9.25 16.54 -4.06
N SER A 86 10.04 16.31 -5.10
CA SER A 86 11.18 17.17 -5.44
C SER A 86 10.74 18.61 -5.65
N ILE A 87 9.76 18.87 -6.54
CA ILE A 87 9.24 20.21 -6.84
C ILE A 87 8.80 20.93 -5.56
N ARG A 88 8.05 20.25 -4.69
CA ARG A 88 7.55 20.83 -3.43
C ARG A 88 8.65 21.14 -2.42
N LEU A 89 9.80 20.49 -2.53
CA LEU A 89 10.95 20.71 -1.66
C LEU A 89 11.94 21.75 -2.20
N LEU A 90 11.76 22.25 -3.43
CA LEU A 90 12.60 23.29 -4.02
C LEU A 90 11.99 24.69 -3.75
N PRO A 91 12.50 25.46 -2.76
CA PRO A 91 12.01 26.81 -2.51
C PRO A 91 12.52 27.82 -3.54
N GLY A 92 11.63 28.66 -4.05
CA GLY A 92 12.00 29.94 -4.68
C GLY A 92 12.08 29.97 -6.20
N GLU A 93 11.79 28.86 -6.88
CA GLU A 93 11.67 28.83 -8.34
C GLU A 93 10.20 28.77 -8.76
N ALA A 94 9.85 29.51 -9.82
CA ALA A 94 8.56 29.35 -10.46
C ALA A 94 8.55 27.98 -11.17
N PRO A 95 7.49 27.18 -11.02
CA PRO A 95 7.40 25.89 -11.72
C PRO A 95 7.46 26.10 -13.23
N THR A 96 8.15 25.21 -13.92
CA THR A 96 8.04 25.05 -15.37
C THR A 96 6.64 24.59 -15.78
N ASP A 97 6.33 24.62 -17.08
CA ASP A 97 5.03 24.16 -17.59
C ASP A 97 4.79 22.67 -17.25
N GLU A 98 5.81 21.82 -17.37
CA GLU A 98 5.75 20.40 -17.02
C GLU A 98 5.53 20.19 -15.51
N GLU A 99 6.19 20.98 -14.67
CA GLU A 99 6.00 20.93 -13.22
C GLU A 99 4.61 21.43 -12.81
N THR A 100 4.08 22.43 -13.53
CA THR A 100 2.70 22.91 -13.33
C THR A 100 1.67 21.84 -13.68
N GLU A 101 1.87 21.11 -14.78
CA GLU A 101 1.04 19.96 -15.13
C GLU A 101 1.09 18.89 -14.04
N LEU A 102 2.28 18.58 -13.52
CA LEU A 102 2.43 17.60 -12.45
C LEU A 102 1.77 18.04 -11.13
N LEU A 103 1.79 19.34 -10.83
CA LEU A 103 1.06 19.90 -9.69
C LEU A 103 -0.45 19.75 -9.88
N GLY A 104 -0.98 19.91 -11.08
CA GLY A 104 -2.39 19.62 -11.39
C GLY A 104 -2.74 18.13 -11.26
N TRP A 105 -1.82 17.25 -11.68
CA TRP A 105 -1.97 15.81 -11.51
C TRP A 105 -2.09 15.38 -10.04
N GLU A 106 -1.43 16.09 -9.09
CA GLU A 106 -1.60 15.80 -7.66
C GLU A 106 -3.07 15.91 -7.23
N ASP A 107 -3.77 16.95 -7.68
CA ASP A 107 -5.18 17.15 -7.33
C ASP A 107 -6.07 16.07 -7.97
N GLU A 108 -5.75 15.64 -9.20
CA GLU A 108 -6.43 14.50 -9.84
C GLU A 108 -6.24 13.19 -9.05
N VAL A 109 -5.05 12.95 -8.51
CA VAL A 109 -4.78 11.77 -7.68
C VAL A 109 -5.62 11.79 -6.42
N ARG A 110 -5.74 12.95 -5.75
CA ARG A 110 -6.57 13.08 -4.54
C ARG A 110 -8.04 12.76 -4.86
N GLN A 111 -8.57 13.34 -5.92
CA GLN A 111 -9.94 13.07 -6.35
C GLN A 111 -10.15 11.57 -6.63
N ARG A 112 -9.22 10.93 -7.34
CA ARG A 112 -9.32 9.49 -7.62
C ARG A 112 -9.29 8.64 -6.35
N LEU A 113 -8.48 9.02 -5.36
CA LEU A 113 -8.45 8.30 -4.09
C LEU A 113 -9.77 8.45 -3.30
N GLU A 114 -10.42 9.60 -3.35
CA GLU A 114 -11.75 9.81 -2.77
C GLU A 114 -12.81 8.96 -3.47
N GLU A 115 -12.82 8.96 -4.79
CA GLU A 115 -13.72 8.13 -5.59
C GLU A 115 -13.51 6.65 -5.28
N TYR A 116 -12.26 6.20 -5.28
CA TYR A 116 -11.89 4.82 -4.98
C TYR A 116 -12.30 4.42 -3.55
N ARG A 117 -12.11 5.30 -2.57
CA ARG A 117 -12.59 5.09 -1.19
C ARG A 117 -14.10 4.91 -1.15
N ALA A 118 -14.86 5.79 -1.79
CA ALA A 118 -16.32 5.71 -1.82
C ALA A 118 -16.80 4.40 -2.46
N TYR A 119 -16.16 3.96 -3.55
CA TYR A 119 -16.47 2.67 -4.17
C TYR A 119 -16.13 1.49 -3.26
N LYS A 120 -14.99 1.54 -2.56
CA LYS A 120 -14.58 0.49 -1.62
C LYS A 120 -15.54 0.36 -0.44
N GLU A 121 -16.02 1.48 0.10
CA GLU A 121 -17.02 1.52 1.17
C GLU A 121 -18.34 0.89 0.72
N ILE A 122 -18.86 1.27 -0.45
CA ILE A 122 -20.10 0.69 -1.01
C ILE A 122 -19.92 -0.80 -1.32
N ALA A 123 -18.80 -1.21 -1.89
CA ALA A 123 -18.51 -2.61 -2.18
C ALA A 123 -18.47 -3.46 -0.91
N GLY A 124 -17.96 -2.91 0.20
CA GLY A 124 -17.97 -3.54 1.51
C GLY A 124 -19.36 -3.68 2.13
N GLU A 125 -20.31 -2.79 1.82
CA GLU A 125 -21.72 -2.91 2.26
C GLU A 125 -22.52 -3.94 1.43
N LEU A 126 -22.08 -4.23 0.22
CA LEU A 126 -22.78 -5.14 -0.71
C LEU A 126 -22.34 -6.61 -0.60
N LEU A 127 -21.23 -6.90 0.10
CA LEU A 127 -20.68 -8.25 0.34
C LEU A 127 -21.07 -8.80 1.72
#